data_AF-A0AAD6N6B2-F1
#
_entry.id   AF-A0AAD6N6B2-F1
#
_cell.length_a   1.000
_cell.length_b   1.000
_cell.length_c   1.000
_cell.angle_alpha   90.00
_cell.angle_beta   90.00
_cell.angle_gamma   90.00
#
_symmetry.space_group_name_H-M   'P 1'
#
loop_
_entity.id
_entity.type
_entity.pdbx_description
1 polymer ?
#
loop_
_entity_poly.entity_id
_entity_poly.type
_entity_poly.pdbx_seq_one_letter_code
_entity_poly.pdbx_strand_id
1 'polypeptide(L)'
;MPESKETEPSASMPGNSDKQARLPPNEDYISRHQLTNPQPTSSQIVQISEFLPVLDQDLYEFFQEITSEIQKLGCSRAEAVARINEAWGQVDFETNDIVYHEEPKFWAYRHYYEEVLSWDEGADRSNWKVRDAPPPGSASWTLKEEVDV
;
A
#
# COMPACT_ATOMS: atom_id res chain seq x y z
N MET A 1 -5.28 51.86 -32.33
CA MET A 1 -6.62 52.05 -32.94
C MET A 1 -6.53 51.42 -34.31
N PRO A 2 -7.39 50.46 -34.66
CA PRO A 2 -8.82 50.32 -34.33
C PRO A 2 -9.06 49.23 -33.27
N GLU A 3 -10.26 48.93 -32.80
CA GLU A 3 -11.45 49.70 -32.42
C GLU A 3 -12.27 48.71 -31.59
N SER A 4 -12.90 49.20 -30.53
CA SER A 4 -13.61 48.46 -29.49
C SER A 4 -14.83 47.66 -29.99
N LYS A 5 -15.30 46.70 -29.18
CA LYS A 5 -16.71 46.29 -28.90
C LYS A 5 -16.68 45.01 -28.03
N GLU A 6 -17.47 44.72 -27.01
CA GLU A 6 -18.62 45.29 -26.27
C GLU A 6 -18.69 44.44 -24.97
N THR A 7 -18.69 44.99 -23.73
CA THR A 7 -19.85 45.20 -22.82
C THR A 7 -20.78 43.96 -22.73
N GLU A 8 -20.74 43.09 -21.70
CA GLU A 8 -21.15 43.19 -20.26
C GLU A 8 -22.34 42.22 -19.97
N PRO A 9 -22.63 41.90 -18.68
CA PRO A 9 -23.16 40.61 -18.22
C PRO A 9 -24.69 40.55 -18.06
N SER A 10 -25.27 39.36 -17.85
CA SER A 10 -26.68 39.23 -17.47
C SER A 10 -26.90 38.26 -16.32
N ALA A 11 -27.07 38.89 -15.14
CA ALA A 11 -28.08 38.68 -14.11
C ALA A 11 -28.78 37.32 -13.94
N SER A 12 -28.61 36.82 -12.72
CA SER A 12 -29.57 36.08 -11.90
C SER A 12 -30.99 36.69 -11.91
N MET A 13 -32.04 35.86 -11.81
CA MET A 13 -33.07 35.92 -10.76
C MET A 13 -34.09 34.75 -10.88
N PRO A 14 -34.77 34.37 -9.77
CA PRO A 14 -35.52 33.12 -9.59
C PRO A 14 -37.05 33.28 -9.69
N GLY A 15 -37.76 32.16 -9.79
CA GLY A 15 -39.21 32.05 -9.62
C GLY A 15 -39.69 30.69 -10.12
N ASN A 16 -40.71 30.04 -9.58
CA ASN A 16 -41.63 30.37 -8.50
C ASN A 16 -42.25 29.05 -8.03
N SER A 17 -42.62 29.05 -6.76
CA SER A 17 -43.39 28.07 -6.02
C SER A 17 -44.66 27.61 -6.74
N ASP A 18 -45.05 26.35 -6.53
CA ASP A 18 -46.42 25.97 -6.18
C ASP A 18 -46.40 24.54 -5.59
N LYS A 19 -46.46 24.40 -4.27
CA LYS A 19 -47.69 24.16 -3.49
C LYS A 19 -48.49 22.94 -3.95
N GLN A 20 -48.31 21.82 -3.25
CA GLN A 20 -49.46 21.02 -2.81
C GLN A 20 -49.29 20.64 -1.34
N ALA A 21 -50.22 21.14 -0.52
CA ALA A 21 -50.38 20.79 0.88
C ALA A 21 -51.20 19.50 0.99
N ARG A 22 -50.85 18.60 1.92
CA ARG A 22 -51.66 18.26 3.13
C ARG A 22 -51.25 16.92 3.77
N LEU A 23 -51.12 16.97 5.11
CA LEU A 23 -51.59 16.07 6.18
C LEU A 23 -50.53 15.89 7.30
N PRO A 24 -50.89 15.97 8.61
CA PRO A 24 -50.00 15.68 9.74
C PRO A 24 -49.85 14.15 9.96
N PRO A 25 -48.94 13.71 10.85
CA PRO A 25 -48.04 12.57 10.64
C PRO A 25 -48.67 11.22 10.96
N ASN A 26 -48.31 10.18 10.21
CA ASN A 26 -48.51 8.79 10.62
C ASN A 26 -47.21 8.27 11.29
N GLU A 27 -47.21 8.20 12.62
CA GLU A 27 -46.13 7.63 13.44
C GLU A 27 -45.95 6.10 13.29
N ASP A 28 -46.44 5.49 12.21
CA ASP A 28 -46.42 4.04 11.99
C ASP A 28 -45.57 3.58 10.80
N TYR A 29 -44.70 4.44 10.25
CA TYR A 29 -43.71 4.07 9.22
C TYR A 29 -42.32 3.81 9.81
N ILE A 30 -42.22 3.38 11.06
CA ILE A 30 -41.00 2.77 11.63
C ILE A 30 -41.38 1.47 12.32
N SER A 31 -42.00 0.54 11.59
CA SER A 31 -42.15 -0.84 12.03
C SER A 31 -42.62 -1.72 10.90
N ARG A 32 -41.66 -2.15 10.06
CA ARG A 32 -41.62 -3.43 9.32
C ARG A 32 -40.66 -3.31 8.13
N HIS A 33 -39.34 -3.33 8.37
CA HIS A 33 -38.31 -3.85 7.44
C HIS A 33 -36.86 -3.66 7.95
N GLN A 34 -36.54 -3.96 9.22
CA GLN A 34 -35.13 -4.06 9.65
C GLN A 34 -34.89 -5.14 10.71
N LEU A 35 -35.37 -6.36 10.46
CA LEU A 35 -34.93 -7.54 11.21
C LEU A 35 -34.78 -8.70 10.23
N THR A 36 -33.57 -8.85 9.69
CA THR A 36 -32.70 -10.03 9.78
C THR A 36 -31.67 -9.95 8.65
N ASN A 37 -30.47 -9.53 9.00
CA ASN A 37 -29.23 -10.05 8.43
C ASN A 37 -28.09 -9.59 9.34
N PRO A 38 -27.70 -10.35 10.38
CA PRO A 38 -26.29 -10.37 10.68
C PRO A 38 -25.63 -11.04 9.47
N GLN A 39 -25.00 -10.21 8.62
CA GLN A 39 -23.95 -10.67 7.73
C GLN A 39 -23.03 -11.62 8.51
N PRO A 40 -22.57 -12.74 7.95
CA PRO A 40 -21.52 -13.50 8.60
C PRO A 40 -20.38 -12.52 8.86
N THR A 41 -20.13 -12.25 10.14
CA THR A 41 -19.04 -11.40 10.61
C THR A 41 -17.79 -11.98 10.00
N SER A 42 -17.26 -11.28 8.99
CA SER A 42 -15.99 -11.57 8.37
C SER A 42 -15.01 -11.82 9.51
N SER A 43 -14.57 -13.08 9.62
CA SER A 43 -13.58 -13.46 10.61
C SER A 43 -12.42 -12.49 10.43
N GLN A 44 -12.07 -11.85 11.53
CA GLN A 44 -10.98 -10.89 11.64
C GLN A 44 -9.73 -11.49 11.03
N ILE A 45 -9.39 -11.08 9.81
CA ILE A 45 -8.00 -11.02 9.41
C ILE A 45 -7.70 -9.54 9.34
N VAL A 46 -7.18 -9.01 10.44
CA VAL A 46 -6.38 -7.80 10.36
C VAL A 46 -5.11 -8.21 9.59
N GLN A 47 -5.16 -8.23 8.26
CA GLN A 47 -3.94 -8.18 7.46
C GLN A 47 -3.41 -6.76 7.68
N ILE A 48 -2.64 -6.54 8.75
CA ILE A 48 -1.64 -5.49 8.71
C ILE A 48 -0.70 -5.97 7.61
N SER A 49 -0.76 -5.35 6.44
CA SER A 49 0.09 -5.71 5.32
C SER A 49 1.54 -5.71 5.81
N GLU A 50 2.26 -6.79 5.54
CA GLU A 50 3.66 -6.89 5.96
C GLU A 50 4.51 -5.82 5.26
N PHE A 51 4.12 -5.42 4.05
CA PHE A 51 4.76 -4.34 3.31
C PHE A 51 4.03 -3.01 3.52
N LEU A 52 4.80 -1.95 3.71
CA LEU A 52 4.34 -0.57 3.87
C LEU A 52 3.79 0.09 2.59
N PRO A 53 4.38 -0.08 1.39
CA PRO A 53 3.82 0.52 0.18
C PRO A 53 2.50 -0.16 -0.20
N VAL A 54 1.67 0.54 -0.97
CA VAL A 54 0.45 -0.05 -1.54
C VAL A 54 0.86 -0.92 -2.73
N LEU A 55 0.54 -2.21 -2.66
CA LEU A 55 0.91 -3.19 -3.67
C LEU A 55 -0.34 -3.77 -4.33
N ASP A 56 -0.27 -4.01 -5.64
CA ASP A 56 -1.17 -4.95 -6.29
C ASP A 56 -0.75 -6.41 -5.98
N GLN A 57 -1.52 -7.37 -6.50
CA GLN A 57 -1.28 -8.79 -6.21
C GLN A 57 0.07 -9.28 -6.74
N ASP A 58 0.44 -8.89 -7.97
CA ASP A 58 1.65 -9.35 -8.62
C ASP A 58 2.89 -8.80 -7.89
N LEU A 59 2.85 -7.52 -7.52
CA LEU A 59 3.93 -6.88 -6.79
C LEU A 59 4.02 -7.38 -5.33
N TYR A 60 2.89 -7.72 -4.71
CA TYR A 60 2.90 -8.38 -3.40
C TYR A 60 3.58 -9.75 -3.47
N GLU A 61 3.24 -10.59 -4.45
CA GLU A 61 3.89 -11.89 -4.67
C GLU A 61 5.38 -11.73 -4.96
N PHE A 62 5.76 -10.75 -5.78
CA PHE A 62 7.15 -10.42 -6.05
C PHE A 62 7.92 -10.02 -4.78
N PHE A 63 7.32 -9.21 -3.90
CA PHE A 63 7.94 -8.83 -2.62
C PHE A 63 8.09 -10.03 -1.67
N GLN A 64 7.17 -11.00 -1.74
CA GLN A 64 7.31 -12.26 -1.02
C GLN A 64 8.48 -13.10 -1.52
N GLU A 65 8.71 -13.12 -2.82
CA GLU A 65 9.86 -13.78 -3.42
C GLU A 65 11.16 -13.09 -3.00
N ILE A 66 11.23 -11.75 -3.05
CA ILE A 66 12.40 -11.00 -2.57
C ILE A 66 12.67 -11.33 -1.10
N THR A 67 11.63 -11.32 -0.25
CA THR A 67 11.74 -11.65 1.17
C THR A 67 12.30 -13.06 1.38
N SER A 68 11.89 -14.02 0.54
CA SER A 68 12.38 -15.39 0.58
C SER A 68 13.85 -15.49 0.13
N GLU A 69 14.25 -14.74 -0.89
CA GLU A 69 15.65 -14.66 -1.32
C GLU A 69 16.55 -14.01 -0.27
N ILE A 70 16.10 -12.94 0.40
CA ILE A 70 16.86 -12.30 1.49
C ILE A 70 17.03 -13.28 2.67
N GLN A 71 16.00 -14.04 3.05
CA GLN A 71 16.10 -15.03 4.13
C GLN A 71 17.18 -16.09 3.86
N LYS A 72 17.34 -16.52 2.59
CA LYS A 72 18.41 -17.46 2.20
C LYS A 72 19.81 -16.91 2.47
N LEU A 73 19.96 -15.60 2.62
CA LEU A 73 21.23 -14.93 2.95
C LEU A 73 21.53 -14.93 4.46
N GLY A 74 20.56 -15.30 5.30
CA GLY A 74 20.79 -15.60 6.72
C GLY A 74 20.09 -14.70 7.73
N CYS A 75 19.04 -13.96 7.36
CA CYS A 75 18.22 -13.21 8.32
C CYS A 75 16.81 -13.80 8.48
N SER A 76 16.10 -13.35 9.52
CA SER A 76 14.70 -13.72 9.75
C SER A 76 13.77 -13.14 8.67
N ARG A 77 12.57 -13.71 8.56
CA ARG A 77 11.52 -13.13 7.71
C ARG A 77 11.16 -11.70 8.11
N ALA A 78 11.07 -11.43 9.42
CA ALA A 78 10.74 -10.10 9.93
C ALA A 78 11.80 -9.06 9.52
N GLU A 79 13.08 -9.42 9.60
CA GLU A 79 14.17 -8.56 9.16
C GLU A 79 14.15 -8.37 7.63
N ALA A 80 13.90 -9.42 6.85
CA ALA A 80 13.82 -9.33 5.40
C ALA A 80 12.71 -8.36 4.96
N VAL A 81 11.52 -8.46 5.56
CA VAL A 81 10.41 -7.52 5.33
C VAL A 81 10.79 -6.11 5.79
N ALA A 82 11.44 -5.97 6.95
CA ALA A 82 11.87 -4.65 7.44
C ALA A 82 12.88 -3.98 6.49
N ARG A 83 13.83 -4.73 5.90
CA ARG A 83 14.80 -4.22 4.92
C ARG A 83 14.11 -3.71 3.65
N ILE A 84 13.10 -4.43 3.17
CA ILE A 84 12.28 -3.99 2.03
C ILE A 84 11.50 -2.73 2.39
N ASN A 85 10.85 -2.70 3.56
CA ASN A 85 10.08 -1.55 4.02
C ASN A 85 10.93 -0.30 4.26
N GLU A 86 12.16 -0.45 4.75
CA GLU A 86 13.08 0.68 4.89
C GLU A 86 13.47 1.26 3.52
N ALA A 87 13.66 0.40 2.51
CA ALA A 87 14.04 0.84 1.17
C ALA A 87 12.87 1.42 0.37
N TRP A 88 11.69 0.82 0.49
CA TRP A 88 10.56 1.04 -0.42
C TRP A 88 9.26 1.43 0.28
N GLY A 89 9.26 1.62 1.60
CA GLY A 89 8.05 1.90 2.38
C GLY A 89 7.28 3.16 1.99
N GLN A 90 7.90 4.06 1.24
CA GLN A 90 7.31 5.30 0.73
C GLN A 90 7.37 5.40 -0.80
N VAL A 91 7.72 4.32 -1.49
CA VAL A 91 7.79 4.28 -2.95
C VAL A 91 6.40 3.98 -3.49
N ASP A 92 5.97 4.78 -4.45
CA ASP A 92 4.82 4.51 -5.30
C ASP A 92 5.36 3.91 -6.60
N PHE A 93 4.92 2.70 -6.93
CA PHE A 93 5.47 1.94 -8.06
C PHE A 93 4.65 2.17 -9.32
N GLU A 94 5.33 2.50 -10.41
CA GLU A 94 4.74 2.66 -11.73
C GLU A 94 5.13 1.50 -12.64
N THR A 95 4.29 1.16 -13.63
CA THR A 95 4.48 -0.01 -14.51
C THR A 95 5.81 -0.03 -15.27
N ASN A 96 6.47 1.12 -15.45
CA ASN A 96 7.76 1.21 -16.14
C ASN A 96 8.96 1.15 -15.18
N ASP A 97 8.73 0.97 -13.89
CA ASP A 97 9.80 0.90 -12.90
C ASP A 97 10.64 -0.36 -13.08
N ILE A 98 11.94 -0.23 -12.82
CA ILE A 98 12.91 -1.33 -12.93
C ILE A 98 12.54 -2.54 -12.06
N VAL A 99 11.72 -2.35 -11.02
CA VAL A 99 11.20 -3.44 -10.18
C VAL A 99 10.50 -4.51 -11.03
N TYR A 100 9.84 -4.13 -12.12
CA TYR A 100 9.10 -5.03 -13.03
C TYR A 100 10.00 -5.71 -14.08
N HIS A 101 11.29 -5.42 -14.11
CA HIS A 101 12.21 -5.90 -15.15
C HIS A 101 13.39 -6.70 -14.60
N GLU A 102 13.49 -6.82 -13.28
CA GLU A 102 14.59 -7.52 -12.61
C GLU A 102 14.06 -8.66 -11.75
N GLU A 103 14.92 -9.66 -11.51
CA GLU A 103 14.55 -10.82 -10.70
C GLU A 103 14.50 -10.50 -9.19
N PRO A 104 13.73 -11.23 -8.38
CA PRO A 104 13.70 -11.04 -6.92
C PRO A 104 15.10 -11.12 -6.28
N LYS A 105 15.95 -12.00 -6.80
CA LYS A 105 17.34 -12.20 -6.35
C LYS A 105 18.19 -10.94 -6.51
N PHE A 106 17.98 -10.18 -7.59
CA PHE A 106 18.68 -8.91 -7.81
C PHE A 106 18.39 -7.92 -6.67
N TRP A 107 17.10 -7.78 -6.34
CA TRP A 107 16.66 -6.90 -5.26
C TRP A 107 17.08 -7.41 -3.89
N ALA A 108 17.02 -8.72 -3.65
CA ALA A 108 17.48 -9.31 -2.41
C ALA A 108 18.93 -8.92 -2.09
N TYR A 109 19.83 -8.99 -3.09
CA TYR A 109 21.21 -8.55 -2.92
C TYR A 109 21.32 -7.04 -2.66
N ARG A 110 20.51 -6.22 -3.35
CA ARG A 110 20.48 -4.75 -3.16
C ARG A 110 19.97 -4.33 -1.79
N HIS A 111 19.09 -5.11 -1.16
CA HIS A 111 18.54 -4.82 0.16
C HIS A 111 19.37 -5.44 1.29
N TYR A 112 20.15 -6.50 1.02
CA TYR A 112 20.92 -7.20 2.04
C TYR A 112 22.37 -6.72 2.16
N TYR A 113 23.06 -6.49 1.04
CA TYR A 113 24.46 -6.04 1.05
C TYR A 113 24.56 -4.51 0.96
N GLU A 114 25.62 -3.93 1.54
CA GLU A 114 25.93 -2.51 1.33
C GLU A 114 26.31 -2.24 -0.13
N GLU A 115 27.12 -3.12 -0.70
CA GLU A 115 27.56 -3.09 -2.10
C GLU A 115 27.55 -4.50 -2.68
N VAL A 116 27.06 -4.63 -3.92
CA VAL A 116 27.07 -5.89 -4.68
C VAL A 116 28.31 -5.90 -5.57
N LEU A 117 29.33 -6.65 -5.16
CA LEU A 117 30.64 -6.67 -5.84
C LEU A 117 30.64 -7.52 -7.13
N SER A 118 29.69 -8.45 -7.26
CA SER A 118 29.51 -9.29 -8.45
C SER A 118 28.06 -9.75 -8.57
N TRP A 119 27.57 -9.96 -9.81
CA TRP A 119 26.23 -10.51 -10.05
C TRP A 119 26.24 -11.99 -10.41
N ASP A 120 27.43 -12.61 -10.50
CA ASP A 120 27.58 -14.04 -10.77
C ASP A 120 26.97 -14.87 -9.64
N GLU A 121 26.12 -15.84 -9.97
CA GLU A 121 25.51 -16.75 -9.01
C GLU A 121 26.56 -17.49 -8.17
N GLY A 122 27.67 -17.88 -8.79
CA GLY A 122 28.78 -18.59 -8.15
C GLY A 122 29.74 -17.71 -7.35
N ALA A 123 29.50 -16.40 -7.24
CA ALA A 123 30.40 -15.51 -6.52
C ALA A 123 30.52 -15.90 -5.03
N ASP A 124 31.75 -15.92 -4.52
CA ASP A 124 32.00 -16.02 -3.08
C ASP A 124 31.64 -14.68 -2.41
N ARG A 125 30.59 -14.73 -1.60
CA ARG A 125 30.00 -13.58 -0.90
C ARG A 125 30.40 -13.51 0.57
N SER A 126 31.21 -14.44 1.06
CA SER A 126 31.55 -14.57 2.48
C SER A 126 32.18 -13.33 3.10
N ASN A 127 32.88 -12.51 2.30
CA ASN A 127 33.54 -11.28 2.73
C ASN A 127 32.78 -9.99 2.36
N TRP A 128 31.58 -10.10 1.80
CA TRP A 128 30.82 -8.91 1.43
C TRP A 128 30.20 -8.28 2.67
N LYS A 129 30.18 -6.95 2.69
CA LYS A 129 29.62 -6.22 3.82
C LYS A 129 28.10 -6.27 3.76
N VAL A 130 27.50 -6.92 4.75
CA VAL A 130 26.06 -6.92 4.96
C VAL A 130 25.64 -5.55 5.48
N ARG A 131 24.56 -4.99 4.94
CA ARG A 131 23.97 -3.74 5.44
C ARG A 131 23.38 -3.98 6.83
N ASP A 132 23.56 -3.04 7.73
CA ASP A 132 22.89 -3.07 9.04
C ASP A 132 21.38 -3.27 8.87
N ALA A 133 20.77 -4.05 9.76
CA ALA A 133 19.33 -4.18 9.79
C ALA A 133 18.67 -2.82 10.14
N PRO A 134 17.43 -2.57 9.70
CA PRO A 134 16.70 -1.37 10.09
C PRO A 134 16.64 -1.25 11.62
N PRO A 135 16.71 -0.03 12.20
CA PRO A 135 16.74 0.14 13.66
C PRO A 135 15.57 -0.56 14.36
N PRO A 136 15.80 -1.34 15.44
CA PRO A 136 14.71 -2.00 16.16
C PRO A 136 13.64 -1.02 16.62
N GLY A 137 12.37 -1.36 16.38
CA GLY A 137 11.22 -0.51 16.72
C GLY A 137 10.97 0.66 15.75
N SER A 138 11.72 0.76 14.65
CA SER A 138 11.36 1.65 13.54
C SER A 138 10.04 1.21 12.87
N ALA A 139 9.42 2.11 12.12
CA ALA A 139 8.19 1.82 11.40
C ALA A 139 8.35 0.73 10.32
N SER A 140 9.58 0.41 9.92
CA SER A 140 9.87 -0.64 8.93
C SER A 140 9.56 -2.04 9.47
N TRP A 141 9.61 -2.24 10.80
CA TRP A 141 9.31 -3.50 11.46
C TRP A 141 7.81 -3.72 11.65
N THR A 142 7.15 -4.19 10.60
CA THR A 142 5.71 -4.53 10.57
C THR A 142 5.42 -5.93 11.11
N LEU A 143 6.40 -6.84 11.02
CA LEU A 143 6.34 -8.19 11.57
C LEU A 143 7.12 -8.26 12.89
N LYS A 144 6.66 -9.12 13.80
CA LYS A 144 7.41 -9.44 15.01
C LYS A 144 8.51 -10.44 14.67
N GLU A 145 9.67 -10.29 15.29
CA GLU A 145 10.68 -11.34 15.25
C GLU A 145 10.13 -12.59 15.94
N GLU A 146 10.20 -13.73 15.25
CA GLU A 146 9.94 -15.02 15.85
C GLU A 146 11.14 -15.36 16.72
N VAL A 147 10.95 -15.25 18.04
CA VAL A 147 11.91 -15.77 19.01
C VAL A 147 11.64 -17.26 19.11
N ASP A 148 12.49 -18.09 18.52
CA ASP A 148 12.47 -19.54 18.80
C ASP A 148 12.69 -19.73 20.30
N VAL A 149 11.65 -20.19 21.01
CA VAL A 149 11.64 -20.47 22.46
C VAL A 149 11.84 -21.95 22.72
#